data_AF-A0A2G6CC43-F1
#
_entry.id   AF-A0A2G6CC43-F1
#
_cell.length_a   1.000
_cell.length_b   1.000
_cell.length_c   1.000
_cell.angle_alpha   90.00
_cell.angle_beta   90.00
_cell.angle_gamma   90.00
#
_symmetry.space_group_name_H-M   'P 1'
#
loop_
_entity.id
_entity.type
_entity.pdbx_description
1 polymer ?
#
loop_
_entity_poly.entity_id
_entity_poly.type
_entity_poly.pdbx_seq_one_letter_code
_entity_poly.pdbx_strand_id
1 'polypeptide(L)'
;VLARMEARFRRCARMGFDAVEPDNIDLHINDTGLPVGKEEVITYVRQLSRAAHRLGLQIAQKNAGDLTGALMPLTDFAMAENCLSDGWCPLLAPHTQAGQVILAAEYTYPSRKICAEAGQQGLSLIFKRRSLTRWRALCP
;
A
#
# COMPACT_ATOMS: atom_id res chain seq x y z
N VAL A 1 -18.29 1.57 9.58
CA VAL A 1 -16.83 1.33 9.77
C VAL A 1 -16.02 2.63 9.68
N LEU A 2 -16.29 3.51 8.71
CA LEU A 2 -15.56 4.75 8.46
C LEU A 2 -15.27 5.62 9.71
N ALA A 3 -16.28 5.93 10.53
CA ALA A 3 -16.10 6.78 11.73
C ALA A 3 -15.04 6.25 12.71
N ARG A 4 -14.87 4.91 12.80
CA ARG A 4 -13.81 4.30 13.61
C ARG A 4 -12.42 4.53 13.00
N MET A 5 -12.30 4.47 11.68
CA MET A 5 -11.05 4.78 10.99
C MET A 5 -10.70 6.26 11.08
N GLU A 6 -11.68 7.16 10.94
CA GLU A 6 -11.44 8.60 11.12
C GLU A 6 -10.95 8.94 12.54
N ALA A 7 -11.44 8.25 13.57
CA ALA A 7 -10.93 8.41 14.93
C ALA A 7 -9.47 7.94 15.06
N ARG A 8 -9.08 6.86 14.36
CA ARG A 8 -7.69 6.40 14.27
C ARG A 8 -6.80 7.41 13.54
N PHE A 9 -7.24 7.93 12.40
CA PHE A 9 -6.48 8.95 11.65
C PHE A 9 -6.32 10.24 12.44
N ARG A 10 -7.35 10.69 13.17
CA ARG A 10 -7.23 11.83 14.10
C ARG A 10 -6.17 11.58 15.18
N ARG A 11 -6.03 10.35 15.68
CA ARG A 11 -4.96 10.00 16.61
C ARG A 11 -3.60 10.06 15.91
N CYS A 12 -3.49 9.55 14.69
CA CYS A 12 -2.27 9.62 13.89
C CYS A 12 -1.79 11.07 13.67
N ALA A 13 -2.70 11.96 13.27
CA ALA A 13 -2.41 13.38 13.09
C ALA A 13 -1.93 14.05 14.40
N ARG A 14 -2.59 13.76 15.53
CA ARG A 14 -2.15 14.28 16.85
C ARG A 14 -0.79 13.74 17.29
N MET A 15 -0.39 12.56 16.82
CA MET A 15 0.93 11.98 17.09
C MET A 15 2.01 12.53 16.14
N GLY A 16 1.64 13.37 15.17
CA GLY A 16 2.59 13.97 14.22
C GLY A 16 3.06 13.02 13.13
N PHE A 17 2.27 11.99 12.77
CA PHE A 17 2.59 11.18 11.59
C PHE A 17 2.36 11.98 10.31
N ASP A 18 3.19 11.72 9.29
CA ASP A 18 3.05 12.32 7.96
C ASP A 18 2.01 11.60 7.10
N ALA A 19 1.85 10.28 7.30
CA ALA A 19 1.04 9.42 6.46
C ALA A 19 0.37 8.28 7.23
N VAL A 20 -0.64 7.67 6.60
CA VAL A 20 -1.31 6.45 7.07
C VAL A 20 -1.36 5.40 5.96
N GLU A 21 -1.21 4.13 6.33
CA GLU A 21 -1.38 2.98 5.44
C GLU A 21 -2.50 2.10 5.99
N PRO A 22 -3.74 2.22 5.47
CA PRO A 22 -4.83 1.36 5.88
C PRO A 22 -4.69 -0.01 5.21
N ASP A 23 -4.44 -1.04 6.02
CA ASP A 23 -4.25 -2.40 5.56
C ASP A 23 -5.57 -3.10 5.18
N ASN A 24 -5.47 -4.21 4.42
CA ASN A 24 -6.57 -5.06 3.95
C ASN A 24 -7.61 -4.30 3.11
N ILE A 25 -7.15 -3.52 2.11
CA ILE A 25 -8.04 -2.88 1.13
C ILE A 25 -8.29 -3.77 -0.10
N ASP A 26 -7.76 -4.99 -0.14
CA ASP A 26 -7.93 -6.02 -1.17
C ASP A 26 -8.92 -7.12 -0.74
N LEU A 27 -9.88 -6.78 0.13
CA LEU A 27 -10.86 -7.76 0.62
C LEU A 27 -11.77 -8.32 -0.48
N HIS A 28 -11.87 -7.67 -1.64
CA HIS A 28 -12.69 -8.13 -2.77
C HIS A 28 -12.16 -9.41 -3.42
N ILE A 29 -10.91 -9.81 -3.14
CA ILE A 29 -10.35 -11.09 -3.61
C ILE A 29 -10.40 -12.20 -2.53
N ASN A 30 -11.02 -11.94 -1.38
CA ASN A 30 -11.13 -12.89 -0.28
C ASN A 30 -12.59 -13.28 -0.02
N ASP A 31 -12.83 -14.51 0.42
CA ASP A 31 -14.12 -14.89 1.00
C ASP A 31 -14.21 -14.36 2.44
N THR A 32 -14.87 -13.20 2.56
CA THR A 32 -15.06 -12.52 3.84
C THR A 32 -16.37 -12.90 4.53
N GLY A 33 -17.25 -13.65 3.86
CA GLY A 33 -18.66 -13.79 4.26
C GLY A 33 -19.49 -12.50 4.15
N LEU A 34 -18.94 -11.43 3.54
CA LEU A 34 -19.59 -10.15 3.32
C LEU A 34 -19.63 -9.80 1.82
N PRO A 35 -20.62 -9.02 1.36
CA PRO A 35 -20.71 -8.59 -0.03
C PRO A 35 -19.74 -7.42 -0.28
N VAL A 36 -18.43 -7.70 -0.32
CA VAL A 36 -17.38 -6.72 -0.58
C VAL A 36 -16.82 -6.95 -1.97
N GLY A 37 -17.24 -6.13 -2.93
CA GLY A 37 -16.71 -6.10 -4.28
C GLY A 37 -15.70 -4.97 -4.50
N LYS A 38 -15.24 -4.87 -5.75
CA LYS A 38 -14.28 -3.83 -6.18
C LYS A 38 -14.83 -2.42 -5.96
N GLU A 39 -16.11 -2.22 -6.22
CA GLU A 39 -16.77 -0.90 -6.07
C GLU A 39 -16.87 -0.47 -4.60
N GLU A 40 -17.16 -1.40 -3.69
CA GLU A 40 -17.16 -1.15 -2.25
C GLU A 40 -15.77 -0.74 -1.77
N VAL A 41 -14.72 -1.46 -2.21
CA VAL A 41 -13.32 -1.13 -1.90
C VAL A 41 -12.98 0.28 -2.38
N ILE A 42 -13.19 0.59 -3.67
CA ILE A 42 -12.84 1.89 -4.26
C ILE A 42 -13.61 3.02 -3.55
N THR A 43 -14.90 2.81 -3.27
CA THR A 43 -15.73 3.79 -2.55
C THR A 43 -15.20 4.03 -1.15
N TYR A 44 -14.80 2.97 -0.44
CA TYR A 44 -14.28 3.09 0.92
C TYR A 44 -12.89 3.74 0.97
N VAL A 45 -11.98 3.36 0.07
CA VAL A 45 -10.64 4.00 -0.03
C VAL A 45 -10.77 5.49 -0.37
N ARG A 46 -11.71 5.88 -1.24
CA ARG A 46 -12.01 7.30 -1.51
C ARG A 46 -12.43 8.04 -0.25
N GLN A 47 -13.24 7.44 0.61
CA GLN A 47 -13.66 8.04 1.88
C GLN A 47 -12.50 8.14 2.87
N LEU A 48 -11.66 7.11 2.98
CA LEU A 48 -10.47 7.11 3.81
C LEU A 48 -9.47 8.19 3.37
N SER A 49 -9.23 8.30 2.08
CA SER A 49 -8.34 9.30 1.48
C SER A 49 -8.78 10.72 1.82
N ARG A 50 -10.06 11.04 1.55
CA ARG A 50 -10.64 12.34 1.93
C ARG A 50 -10.51 12.62 3.42
N ALA A 51 -10.63 11.60 4.28
CA ALA A 51 -10.47 11.76 5.72
C ALA A 51 -9.01 12.02 6.14
N ALA A 52 -8.05 11.31 5.54
CA ALA A 52 -6.62 11.53 5.76
C ALA A 52 -6.20 12.93 5.32
N HIS A 53 -6.56 13.34 4.09
CA HIS A 53 -6.21 14.65 3.54
C HIS A 53 -6.79 15.82 4.35
N ARG A 54 -8.02 15.70 4.87
CA ARG A 54 -8.60 16.72 5.77
C ARG A 54 -7.81 16.92 7.06
N LEU A 55 -7.01 15.93 7.45
CA LEU A 55 -6.16 15.96 8.64
C LEU A 55 -4.70 16.30 8.31
N GLY A 56 -4.39 16.63 7.05
CA GLY A 56 -3.02 16.87 6.58
C GLY A 56 -2.17 15.60 6.48
N LEU A 57 -2.78 14.41 6.51
CA LEU A 57 -2.09 13.13 6.37
C LEU A 57 -2.10 12.68 4.91
N GLN A 58 -0.96 12.17 4.43
CA GLN A 58 -0.90 11.37 3.22
C GLN A 58 -1.49 9.96 3.46
N ILE A 59 -1.85 9.25 2.40
CA ILE A 59 -2.42 7.90 2.47
C ILE A 59 -1.86 6.95 1.42
N ALA A 60 -1.58 5.70 1.82
CA ALA A 60 -1.09 4.66 0.93
C ALA A 60 -2.22 3.82 0.31
N GLN A 61 -2.05 3.40 -0.94
CA GLN A 61 -2.66 2.16 -1.44
C GLN A 61 -1.87 0.97 -0.87
N LYS A 62 -2.52 0.08 -0.12
CA LYS A 62 -1.92 -1.19 0.31
C LYS A 62 -2.32 -2.32 -0.64
N ASN A 63 -1.33 -2.99 -1.26
CA ASN A 63 -1.56 -4.11 -2.17
C ASN A 63 -2.61 -3.75 -3.26
N ALA A 64 -3.67 -4.55 -3.42
CA ALA A 64 -4.80 -4.28 -4.33
C ALA A 64 -4.39 -3.91 -5.76
N GLY A 65 -3.38 -4.60 -6.31
CA GLY A 65 -2.77 -4.26 -7.61
C GLY A 65 -3.78 -4.17 -8.76
N ASP A 66 -4.81 -5.02 -8.77
CA ASP A 66 -5.85 -5.04 -9.80
C ASP A 66 -6.77 -3.79 -9.78
N LEU A 67 -6.74 -3.01 -8.70
CA LEU A 67 -7.50 -1.78 -8.55
C LEU A 67 -6.64 -0.52 -8.68
N THR A 68 -5.34 -0.65 -8.94
CA THR A 68 -4.40 0.50 -8.96
C THR A 68 -4.87 1.65 -9.85
N GLY A 69 -5.41 1.36 -11.03
CA GLY A 69 -5.93 2.42 -11.92
C GLY A 69 -7.01 3.29 -11.29
N ALA A 70 -7.82 2.74 -10.38
CA ALA A 70 -8.85 3.48 -9.64
C ALA A 70 -8.35 4.05 -8.30
N LEU A 71 -7.35 3.44 -7.68
CA LEU A 71 -6.85 3.81 -6.35
C LEU A 71 -5.69 4.82 -6.40
N MET A 72 -4.86 4.78 -7.43
CA MET A 72 -3.77 5.73 -7.66
C MET A 72 -4.24 7.19 -7.56
N PRO A 73 -5.31 7.65 -8.25
CA PRO A 73 -5.76 9.05 -8.14
C PRO A 73 -6.35 9.40 -6.76
N LEU A 74 -6.55 8.42 -5.88
CA LEU A 74 -7.09 8.59 -4.54
C LEU A 74 -6.01 8.50 -3.45
N THR A 75 -4.81 8.06 -3.76
CA THR A 75 -3.75 7.79 -2.77
C THR A 75 -2.49 8.55 -3.14
N ASP A 76 -1.60 8.76 -2.17
CA ASP A 76 -0.40 9.60 -2.36
C ASP A 76 0.83 8.75 -2.74
N PHE A 77 0.79 7.46 -2.42
CA PHE A 77 1.81 6.46 -2.74
C PHE A 77 1.23 5.05 -2.63
N ALA A 78 2.01 4.03 -3.03
CA ALA A 78 1.66 2.63 -2.82
C ALA A 78 2.59 1.95 -1.82
N MET A 79 2.05 0.96 -1.11
CA MET A 79 2.79 0.02 -0.28
C MET A 79 2.43 -1.41 -0.71
N ALA A 80 3.45 -2.19 -1.05
CA ALA A 80 3.29 -3.51 -1.65
C ALA A 80 4.05 -4.57 -0.85
N GLU A 81 3.41 -5.71 -0.64
CA GLU A 81 4.03 -6.87 -0.02
C GLU A 81 4.23 -7.99 -1.04
N ASN A 82 5.45 -8.52 -1.09
CA ASN A 82 5.79 -9.72 -1.87
C ASN A 82 5.54 -9.61 -3.39
N CYS A 83 5.38 -8.38 -3.92
CA CYS A 83 4.95 -8.18 -5.31
C CYS A 83 5.97 -8.67 -6.35
N LEU A 84 7.26 -8.69 -6.02
CA LEU A 84 8.32 -9.15 -6.91
C LEU A 84 8.33 -10.68 -6.90
N SER A 85 8.25 -11.28 -5.70
CA SER A 85 8.22 -12.73 -5.55
C SER A 85 6.97 -13.34 -6.20
N ASP A 86 5.84 -12.64 -6.14
CA ASP A 86 4.55 -13.08 -6.69
C ASP A 86 4.28 -12.53 -8.12
N GLY A 87 5.21 -11.74 -8.68
CA GLY A 87 5.17 -11.29 -10.07
C GLY A 87 4.08 -10.28 -10.43
N TRP A 88 3.49 -9.59 -9.45
CA TRP A 88 2.38 -8.66 -9.68
C TRP A 88 2.76 -7.17 -9.57
N CYS A 89 3.99 -6.81 -9.21
CA CYS A 89 4.41 -5.39 -9.16
C CYS A 89 4.09 -4.56 -10.43
N PRO A 90 4.10 -5.11 -11.66
CA PRO A 90 3.75 -4.31 -12.84
C PRO A 90 2.36 -3.68 -12.79
N LEU A 91 1.44 -4.25 -12.00
CA LEU A 91 0.12 -3.67 -11.77
C LEU A 91 0.16 -2.32 -11.03
N LEU A 92 1.26 -2.01 -10.35
CA LEU A 92 1.48 -0.75 -9.64
C LEU A 92 2.10 0.36 -10.50
N ALA A 93 2.44 0.08 -11.76
CA ALA A 93 3.05 1.05 -12.67
C ALA A 93 2.33 2.41 -12.78
N PRO A 94 0.99 2.52 -12.62
CA PRO A 94 0.34 3.83 -12.59
C PRO A 94 0.88 4.79 -11.52
N HIS A 95 1.34 4.29 -10.36
CA HIS A 95 1.96 5.13 -9.33
C HIS A 95 3.26 5.74 -9.82
N THR A 96 4.18 4.93 -10.34
CA THR A 96 5.48 5.44 -10.84
C THR A 96 5.32 6.32 -12.06
N GLN A 97 4.36 6.02 -12.94
CA GLN A 97 4.00 6.86 -14.09
C GLN A 97 3.44 8.23 -13.66
N ALA A 98 2.73 8.30 -12.53
CA ALA A 98 2.25 9.53 -11.92
C ALA A 98 3.32 10.25 -11.07
N GLY A 99 4.55 9.72 -11.01
CA GLY A 99 5.63 10.27 -10.17
C GLY A 99 5.50 9.95 -8.68
N GLN A 100 4.59 9.04 -8.31
CA GLN A 100 4.40 8.57 -6.94
C GLN A 100 5.37 7.43 -6.61
N VAL A 101 5.72 7.32 -5.34
CA VAL A 101 6.62 6.27 -4.84
C VAL A 101 5.86 4.98 -4.56
N ILE A 102 6.53 3.84 -4.77
CA ILE A 102 6.09 2.53 -4.31
C ILE A 102 7.05 2.04 -3.24
N LEU A 103 6.54 1.86 -2.02
CA LEU A 103 7.28 1.24 -0.91
C LEU A 103 7.02 -0.26 -0.94
N ALA A 104 8.07 -1.08 -1.08
CA ALA A 104 7.92 -2.53 -1.23
C ALA A 104 8.58 -3.28 -0.06
N ALA A 105 7.90 -4.31 0.45
CA ALA A 105 8.44 -5.26 1.41
C ALA A 105 8.41 -6.67 0.84
N GLU A 106 9.57 -7.30 0.70
CA GLU A 106 9.70 -8.71 0.32
C GLU A 106 9.94 -9.59 1.55
N TYR A 107 9.25 -10.73 1.60
CA TYR A 107 9.39 -11.71 2.69
C TYR A 107 10.33 -12.86 2.36
N THR A 108 11.16 -12.65 1.34
CA THR A 108 12.23 -13.53 0.89
C THR A 108 13.60 -13.03 1.36
N TYR A 109 14.67 -13.73 0.98
CA TYR A 109 16.03 -13.27 1.23
C TYR A 109 16.49 -12.32 0.12
N PRO A 110 17.35 -11.33 0.44
CA PRO A 110 17.95 -10.46 -0.57
C PRO A 110 18.60 -11.28 -1.69
N SER A 111 18.25 -10.96 -2.94
CA SER A 111 18.88 -11.54 -4.13
C SER A 111 19.13 -10.46 -5.17
N ARG A 112 20.21 -10.61 -5.95
CA ARG A 112 20.54 -9.66 -7.02
C ARG A 112 19.42 -9.54 -8.05
N LYS A 113 18.70 -10.63 -8.31
CA LYS A 113 17.56 -10.66 -9.24
C LYS A 113 16.42 -9.75 -8.75
N ILE A 114 15.95 -9.96 -7.51
CA ILE A 114 14.86 -9.18 -6.93
C ILE A 114 15.26 -7.69 -6.84
N CYS A 115 16.51 -7.41 -6.45
CA CYS A 115 17.00 -6.04 -6.38
C CYS A 115 17.06 -5.34 -7.75
N ALA A 116 17.50 -6.04 -8.80
CA ALA A 116 17.50 -5.51 -10.15
C ALA A 116 16.07 -5.22 -10.65
N GLU A 117 15.14 -6.15 -10.39
CA GLU A 117 13.73 -5.97 -10.77
C GLU A 117 13.07 -4.83 -10.00
N ALA A 118 13.36 -4.69 -8.70
CA ALA A 118 12.91 -3.55 -7.90
C ALA A 118 13.39 -2.21 -8.49
N GLY A 119 14.65 -2.14 -8.90
CA GLY A 119 15.21 -0.95 -9.56
C GLY A 119 14.54 -0.65 -10.90
N GLN A 120 14.26 -1.67 -11.71
CA GLN A 120 13.54 -1.52 -12.99
C GLN A 120 12.10 -1.01 -12.79
N GLN A 121 11.45 -1.42 -11.72
CA GLN A 121 10.09 -1.01 -11.39
C GLN A 121 10.01 0.25 -10.51
N GLY A 122 11.14 0.89 -10.20
CA GLY A 122 11.18 2.12 -9.40
C GLY A 122 10.73 1.93 -7.94
N LEU A 123 10.94 0.74 -7.37
CA LEU A 123 10.49 0.40 -6.02
C LEU A 123 11.51 0.81 -4.96
N SER A 124 11.04 1.37 -3.85
CA SER A 124 11.80 1.49 -2.62
C SER A 124 11.66 0.20 -1.80
N LEU A 125 12.57 -0.76 -2.05
CA LEU A 125 12.49 -2.12 -1.51
C LEU A 125 13.21 -2.30 -0.16
N ILE A 126 12.54 -3.01 0.76
CA ILE A 126 13.15 -3.64 1.94
C ILE A 126 12.83 -5.14 1.98
N PHE A 127 13.71 -5.92 2.62
CA PHE A 127 13.43 -7.31 2.97
C PHE A 127 13.07 -7.43 4.44
N LYS A 128 12.03 -8.19 4.75
CA LYS A 128 11.49 -8.37 6.11
C LYS A 128 11.22 -9.84 6.41
N ARG A 129 11.15 -10.17 7.70
CA ARG A 129 10.44 -11.37 8.15
C ARG A 129 8.96 -11.03 8.28
N ARG A 130 8.07 -11.99 8.05
CA ARG A 130 6.60 -11.81 8.20
C ARG A 130 6.16 -11.31 9.58
N SER A 131 6.96 -11.53 10.63
CA SER A 131 6.69 -10.99 11.96
C SER A 131 6.87 -9.47 12.09
N LEU A 132 7.42 -8.81 11.06
CA LEU A 132 7.65 -7.36 10.99
C LEU A 132 8.43 -6.75 12.17
N THR A 133 9.14 -7.58 12.94
CA THR A 133 10.07 -7.14 13.99
C THR A 133 11.22 -6.29 13.44
N ARG A 134 12.12 -5.76 14.30
CA ARG A 134 13.22 -4.84 13.93
C ARG A 134 14.05 -5.28 12.72
N TRP A 135 14.24 -6.58 12.49
CA TRP A 135 15.10 -7.07 11.41
C TRP A 135 14.68 -6.50 10.04
N ARG A 136 15.65 -5.98 9.28
CA ARG A 136 15.49 -5.60 7.87
C ARG A 136 16.80 -5.89 7.13
N ALA A 137 16.69 -6.16 5.84
CA ALA A 137 17.82 -6.09 4.92
C ALA A 137 17.47 -5.17 3.74
N LEU A 138 18.51 -4.64 3.10
CA LEU A 138 18.42 -3.79 1.91
C LEU A 138 19.08 -4.50 0.73
N CYS A 139 18.82 -3.99 -0.47
CA CYS A 139 19.61 -4.38 -1.63
C CYS A 139 21.09 -4.01 -1.43
N PRO A 140 22.03 -4.87 -1.90
CA PRO A 140 23.46 -4.57 -1.90
C PRO A 140 23.82 -3.34 -2.75
#